data_AF-A0A961QQ14-F1
#
_entry.id   AF-A0A961QQ14-F1
#
_cell.length_a   1.000
_cell.length_b   1.000
_cell.length_c   1.000
_cell.angle_alpha   90.00
_cell.angle_beta   90.00
_cell.angle_gamma   90.00
#
_symmetry.space_group_name_H-M   'P 1'
#
loop_
_entity.id
_entity.type
_entity.pdbx_description
1 polymer ?
#
loop_
_entity_poly.entity_id
_entity_poly.type
_entity_poly.pdbx_seq_one_letter_code
_entity_poly.pdbx_strand_id
1 'polypeptide(L)'
;DLAPGDTALTVNTRCYEAAIESFAALVKGIGEARLNPVKQDLAGRRYFARADRPQAAARLDFARPVAELLALVHALDHGDYRNPLACPKLALADRVILARGAEAAEGSAAPGTVLEVTPESLTVAAADGALRLTRLADMSGAALKPEGLVKAGDILPAMDAAAAKALGDAIAAVAPGEGAVRKALLALDLADLPLAG
;
A
#
# COMPACT_ATOMS: atom_id res chain seq x y z
N ASP A 1 -12.49 9.81 13.48
CA ASP A 1 -11.03 10.04 13.31
C ASP A 1 -10.32 8.78 12.89
N LEU A 2 -9.13 8.94 12.32
CA LEU A 2 -8.20 7.84 12.08
C LEU A 2 -7.30 7.70 13.31
N ALA A 3 -7.27 6.51 13.89
CA ALA A 3 -6.38 6.11 14.97
C ALA A 3 -5.03 5.63 14.41
N PRO A 4 -3.95 5.71 15.20
CA PRO A 4 -2.68 5.11 14.84
C PRO A 4 -2.84 3.61 14.52
N GLY A 5 -2.25 3.15 13.41
CA GLY A 5 -2.33 1.75 12.97
C GLY A 5 -3.61 1.39 12.21
N ASP A 6 -4.53 2.33 12.00
CA ASP A 6 -5.69 2.09 11.16
C ASP A 6 -5.29 1.75 9.72
N THR A 7 -5.87 0.67 9.21
CA THR A 7 -5.65 0.20 7.84
C THR A 7 -6.83 0.55 6.95
N ALA A 8 -6.67 0.41 5.63
CA ALA A 8 -7.79 0.54 4.70
C ALA A 8 -8.96 -0.37 5.09
N LEU A 9 -8.69 -1.58 5.58
CA LEU A 9 -9.71 -2.50 6.07
C LEU A 9 -10.44 -1.96 7.32
N THR A 10 -9.72 -1.56 8.37
CA THR A 10 -10.36 -1.14 9.64
C THR A 10 -11.13 0.17 9.46
N VAL A 11 -10.62 1.09 8.64
CA VAL A 11 -11.31 2.34 8.30
C VAL A 11 -12.56 2.04 7.49
N ASN A 12 -12.47 1.19 6.47
CA ASN A 12 -13.63 0.82 5.67
C ASN A 12 -14.75 0.19 6.54
N THR A 13 -14.42 -0.71 7.45
CA THR A 13 -15.40 -1.33 8.37
C THR A 13 -16.12 -0.28 9.21
N ARG A 14 -15.39 0.63 9.87
CA ARG A 14 -16.01 1.70 10.67
C ARG A 14 -16.81 2.69 9.83
N CYS A 15 -16.42 2.96 8.59
CA CYS A 15 -17.22 3.76 7.66
C CYS A 15 -18.56 3.09 7.32
N TYR A 16 -18.58 1.75 7.15
CA TYR A 16 -19.82 1.00 6.96
C TYR A 16 -20.72 1.06 8.19
N GLU A 17 -20.17 0.90 9.40
CA GLU A 17 -20.91 1.02 10.65
C GLU A 17 -21.55 2.41 10.78
N ALA A 18 -20.75 3.48 10.61
CA ALA A 18 -21.25 4.85 10.66
C ALA A 18 -22.30 5.15 9.57
N ALA A 19 -22.16 4.56 8.38
CA ALA A 19 -23.15 4.68 7.32
C ALA A 19 -24.47 4.02 7.72
N ILE A 20 -24.45 2.79 8.25
CA ILE A 20 -25.64 2.08 8.71
C ILE A 20 -26.37 2.84 9.82
N GLU A 21 -25.63 3.32 10.83
CA GLU A 21 -26.18 4.06 11.95
C GLU A 21 -26.82 5.39 11.54
N SER A 22 -26.18 6.11 10.60
CA SER A 22 -26.67 7.42 10.15
C SER A 22 -27.78 7.34 9.09
N PHE A 23 -27.87 6.24 8.34
CA PHE A 23 -28.77 6.15 7.18
C PHE A 23 -30.25 6.25 7.55
N ALA A 24 -30.68 5.61 8.64
CA ALA A 24 -32.08 5.69 9.09
C ALA A 24 -32.49 7.12 9.45
N ALA A 25 -31.61 7.87 10.11
CA ALA A 25 -31.84 9.28 10.43
C ALA A 25 -31.94 10.15 9.17
N LEU A 26 -31.09 9.89 8.17
CA LEU A 26 -31.15 10.57 6.87
C LEU A 26 -32.50 10.32 6.18
N VAL A 27 -32.93 9.05 6.04
CA VAL A 27 -34.20 8.68 5.40
C VAL A 27 -35.39 9.32 6.10
N LYS A 28 -35.41 9.31 7.43
CA LYS A 28 -36.46 9.99 8.22
C LYS A 28 -36.47 11.49 7.94
N GLY A 29 -35.30 12.14 7.93
CA GLY A 29 -35.18 13.57 7.66
C GLY A 29 -35.68 13.96 6.26
N ILE A 30 -35.45 13.11 5.25
CA ILE A 30 -36.02 13.29 3.90
C ILE A 30 -37.55 13.21 3.96
N GLY A 31 -38.10 12.15 4.56
CA GLY A 31 -39.55 11.92 4.61
C GLY A 31 -40.32 12.99 5.38
N GLU A 32 -39.71 13.58 6.41
CA GLU A 32 -40.31 14.64 7.23
C GLU A 32 -40.03 16.05 6.67
N ALA A 33 -39.29 16.18 5.57
CA ALA A 33 -38.81 17.46 5.01
C ALA A 33 -38.05 18.34 6.04
N ARG A 34 -37.21 17.71 6.88
CA ARG A 34 -36.47 18.37 7.98
C ARG A 34 -34.97 18.52 7.73
N LEU A 35 -34.48 18.13 6.55
CA LEU A 35 -33.06 18.27 6.23
C LEU A 35 -32.65 19.74 6.09
N ASN A 36 -31.40 20.04 6.46
CA ASN A 36 -30.75 21.32 6.21
C ASN A 36 -29.50 21.11 5.34
N PRO A 37 -29.64 21.01 4.00
CA PRO A 37 -28.51 20.74 3.11
C PRO A 37 -27.51 21.89 3.11
N VAL A 38 -26.22 21.56 3.19
CA VAL A 38 -25.13 22.54 3.11
C VAL A 38 -24.42 22.40 1.77
N LYS A 39 -24.22 23.51 1.06
CA LYS A 39 -23.45 23.53 -0.19
C LYS A 39 -21.99 23.16 0.09
N GLN A 40 -21.43 22.25 -0.70
CA GLN A 40 -20.01 21.91 -0.59
C GLN A 40 -19.14 23.12 -0.97
N ASP A 41 -18.13 23.40 -0.14
CA ASP A 41 -17.02 24.26 -0.54
C ASP A 41 -16.07 23.45 -1.43
N LEU A 42 -15.82 23.94 -2.64
CA LEU A 42 -14.95 23.28 -3.60
C LEU A 42 -13.53 23.85 -3.61
N ALA A 43 -13.28 24.91 -2.84
CA ALA A 43 -11.93 25.43 -2.64
C ALA A 43 -11.08 24.36 -1.93
N GLY A 44 -10.01 23.92 -2.60
CA GLY A 44 -9.14 22.86 -2.07
C GLY A 44 -9.66 21.43 -2.28
N ARG A 45 -10.71 21.21 -3.09
CA ARG A 45 -11.17 19.86 -3.43
C ARG A 45 -10.04 19.04 -4.04
N ARG A 46 -9.84 17.83 -3.51
CA ARG A 46 -8.97 16.80 -4.09
C ARG A 46 -9.82 15.70 -4.72
N TYR A 47 -9.33 15.13 -5.80
CA TYR A 47 -9.97 14.02 -6.50
C TYR A 47 -8.96 12.88 -6.64
N PHE A 48 -9.42 11.66 -6.36
CA PHE A 48 -8.66 10.43 -6.52
C PHE A 48 -9.48 9.51 -7.42
N ALA A 49 -9.02 9.34 -8.66
CA ALA A 49 -9.66 8.51 -9.66
C ALA A 49 -9.44 7.03 -9.37
N ARG A 50 -10.29 6.17 -9.93
CA ARG A 50 -10.15 4.70 -9.83
C ARG A 50 -8.80 4.18 -10.31
N ALA A 51 -8.23 4.82 -11.33
CA ALA A 51 -6.96 4.43 -11.93
C ALA A 51 -5.76 5.13 -11.28
N ASP A 52 -5.97 6.04 -10.33
CA ASP A 52 -4.86 6.66 -9.61
C ASP A 52 -4.13 5.60 -8.79
N ARG A 53 -2.81 5.76 -8.72
CA ARG A 53 -1.91 4.85 -8.01
C ARG A 53 -1.00 5.67 -7.11
N PRO A 54 -0.55 5.11 -5.97
CA PRO A 54 0.51 5.72 -5.20
C PRO A 54 1.74 5.95 -6.07
N GLN A 55 2.48 7.03 -5.77
CA GLN A 55 3.70 7.39 -6.47
C GLN A 55 4.67 6.19 -6.57
N ALA A 56 5.38 6.10 -7.70
CA ALA A 56 6.38 5.05 -7.95
C ALA A 56 5.85 3.62 -7.68
N ALA A 57 4.57 3.37 -7.99
CA ALA A 57 3.91 2.10 -7.77
C ALA A 57 3.93 1.64 -6.30
N ALA A 58 3.89 2.57 -5.34
CA ALA A 58 4.05 2.29 -3.90
C ALA A 58 5.43 1.72 -3.51
N ARG A 59 6.50 2.05 -4.26
CA ARG A 59 7.86 1.80 -3.79
C ARG A 59 8.17 2.73 -2.61
N LEU A 60 8.61 2.15 -1.50
CA LEU A 60 8.97 2.87 -0.29
C LEU A 60 10.22 3.73 -0.55
N ASP A 61 10.09 5.02 -0.29
CA ASP A 61 11.20 5.98 -0.28
C ASP A 61 11.59 6.27 1.17
N PHE A 62 12.65 5.63 1.65
CA PHE A 62 13.10 5.80 3.04
C PHE A 62 13.62 7.21 3.34
N ALA A 63 13.81 8.08 2.34
CA ALA A 63 14.08 9.50 2.56
C ALA A 63 12.83 10.28 3.03
N ARG A 64 11.66 9.63 3.13
CA ARG A 64 10.43 10.20 3.70
C ARG A 64 10.33 9.94 5.21
N PRO A 65 9.55 10.75 5.94
CA PRO A 65 9.26 10.52 7.36
C PRO A 65 8.58 9.16 7.62
N VAL A 66 8.87 8.55 8.78
CA VAL A 66 8.29 7.27 9.22
C VAL A 66 6.75 7.30 9.18
N ALA A 67 6.15 8.42 9.60
CA ALA A 67 4.69 8.57 9.62
C ALA A 67 4.07 8.47 8.21
N GLU A 68 4.74 9.00 7.18
CA GLU A 68 4.25 8.91 5.81
C GLU A 68 4.37 7.49 5.25
N LEU A 69 5.47 6.80 5.55
CA LEU A 69 5.69 5.42 5.13
C LEU A 69 4.70 4.47 5.81
N LEU A 70 4.43 4.65 7.10
CA LEU A 70 3.41 3.92 7.82
C LEU A 70 2.02 4.16 7.22
N ALA A 71 1.66 5.43 6.98
CA ALA A 71 0.39 5.77 6.36
C ALA A 71 0.23 5.10 4.99
N LEU A 72 1.29 5.06 4.17
CA LEU A 72 1.26 4.36 2.88
C LEU A 72 1.06 2.84 3.05
N VAL A 73 1.80 2.20 3.96
CA VAL A 73 1.67 0.75 4.19
C VAL A 73 0.28 0.40 4.72
N HIS A 74 -0.22 1.13 5.73
CA HIS A 74 -1.52 0.88 6.33
C HIS A 74 -2.68 1.20 5.37
N ALA A 75 -2.59 2.27 4.57
CA ALA A 75 -3.58 2.60 3.55
C ALA A 75 -3.65 1.58 2.40
N LEU A 76 -2.65 0.71 2.27
CA LEU A 76 -2.62 -0.38 1.30
C LEU A 76 -2.85 -1.76 1.94
N ASP A 77 -3.14 -1.82 3.25
CA ASP A 77 -3.51 -3.05 3.94
C ASP A 77 -5.03 -3.25 3.90
N HIS A 78 -5.45 -4.15 3.03
CA HIS A 78 -6.84 -4.59 2.86
C HIS A 78 -7.13 -5.92 3.58
N GLY A 79 -6.20 -6.43 4.39
CA GLY A 79 -6.28 -7.77 4.97
C GLY A 79 -6.29 -8.85 3.89
N ASP A 80 -7.28 -9.75 3.98
CA ASP A 80 -7.49 -10.84 3.00
C ASP A 80 -8.31 -10.39 1.78
N TYR A 81 -8.85 -9.17 1.79
CA TYR A 81 -9.53 -8.62 0.64
C TYR A 81 -8.53 -8.23 -0.45
N ARG A 82 -9.00 -8.26 -1.69
CA ARG A 82 -8.25 -7.76 -2.83
C ARG A 82 -7.92 -6.26 -2.63
N ASN A 83 -6.64 -5.94 -2.61
CA ASN A 83 -6.15 -4.57 -2.80
C ASN A 83 -6.13 -4.24 -4.31
N PRO A 84 -6.93 -3.25 -4.78
CA PRO A 84 -7.03 -2.91 -6.20
C PRO A 84 -6.02 -1.82 -6.64
N LEU A 85 -5.19 -1.32 -5.73
CA LEU A 85 -4.30 -0.17 -5.95
C LEU A 85 -2.87 -0.63 -6.24
N ALA A 86 -2.15 -1.03 -5.19
CA ALA A 86 -0.76 -1.47 -5.24
C ALA A 86 -0.38 -2.07 -3.89
N CYS A 87 0.69 -2.86 -3.84
CA CYS A 87 1.29 -3.30 -2.58
C CYS A 87 2.55 -2.45 -2.29
N PRO A 88 2.80 -2.05 -1.02
CA PRO A 88 4.05 -1.41 -0.65
C PRO A 88 5.23 -2.31 -0.98
N LYS A 89 6.27 -1.76 -1.59
CA LYS A 89 7.39 -2.54 -2.11
C LYS A 89 8.72 -1.86 -1.92
N LEU A 90 9.78 -2.64 -1.90
CA LEU A 90 11.15 -2.17 -1.78
C LEU A 90 12.07 -3.01 -2.66
N ALA A 91 13.17 -2.42 -3.10
CA ALA A 91 14.26 -3.15 -3.72
C ALA A 91 15.11 -3.77 -2.61
N LEU A 92 15.33 -5.08 -2.69
CA LEU A 92 16.16 -5.84 -1.76
C LEU A 92 17.12 -6.67 -2.60
N ALA A 93 18.43 -6.44 -2.48
CA ALA A 93 19.43 -7.04 -3.34
C ALA A 93 19.10 -6.88 -4.84
N ASP A 94 18.86 -7.98 -5.56
CA ASP A 94 18.59 -8.06 -7.00
C ASP A 94 17.10 -8.11 -7.37
N ARG A 95 16.20 -7.95 -6.38
CA ARG A 95 14.76 -8.16 -6.57
C ARG A 95 13.91 -7.10 -5.91
N VAL A 96 12.63 -7.10 -6.28
CA VAL A 96 11.59 -6.32 -5.61
C VAL A 96 10.79 -7.26 -4.71
N ILE A 97 10.60 -6.84 -3.47
CA ILE A 97 9.77 -7.55 -2.50
C ILE A 97 8.64 -6.64 -2.01
N LEU A 98 7.61 -7.26 -1.45
CA LEU A 98 6.47 -6.61 -0.84
C LEU A 98 6.67 -6.52 0.67
N ALA A 99 6.29 -5.39 1.27
CA ALA A 99 6.17 -5.22 2.71
C ALA A 99 4.71 -4.97 3.06
N ARG A 100 4.02 -6.00 3.53
CA ARG A 100 2.57 -5.92 3.77
C ARG A 100 2.22 -5.39 5.15
N GLY A 101 3.15 -5.37 6.10
CA GLY A 101 3.00 -4.74 7.40
C GLY A 101 4.16 -3.82 7.73
N ALA A 102 3.90 -2.82 8.55
CA ALA A 102 4.92 -1.92 9.04
C ALA A 102 4.54 -1.31 10.40
N GLU A 103 5.55 -1.10 11.23
CA GLU A 103 5.46 -0.49 12.56
C GLU A 103 6.63 0.48 12.75
N ALA A 104 6.42 1.54 13.54
CA ALA A 104 7.51 2.41 13.94
C ALA A 104 8.55 1.61 14.75
N ALA A 105 9.82 1.91 14.52
CA ALA A 105 10.93 1.33 15.26
C ALA A 105 11.89 2.42 15.71
N GLU A 106 12.63 2.14 16.77
CA GLU A 106 13.74 2.98 17.19
C GLU A 106 14.97 2.72 16.33
N GLY A 107 15.77 3.76 16.14
CA GLY A 107 17.01 3.69 15.39
C GLY A 107 17.21 4.89 14.48
N SER A 108 18.47 5.21 14.23
CA SER A 108 18.87 6.33 13.37
C SER A 108 20.14 5.95 12.61
N ALA A 109 20.08 6.06 11.30
CA ALA A 109 21.19 5.92 10.36
C ALA A 109 20.84 6.67 9.08
N ALA A 110 21.69 6.58 8.05
CA ALA A 110 21.34 7.13 6.75
C ALA A 110 20.04 6.46 6.22
N PRO A 111 19.09 7.22 5.66
CA PRO A 111 17.87 6.67 5.06
C PRO A 111 18.14 5.49 4.13
N GLY A 112 17.40 4.39 4.30
CA GLY A 112 17.58 3.15 3.56
C GLY A 112 18.59 2.18 4.16
N THR A 113 19.29 2.54 5.25
CA THR A 113 20.19 1.61 5.96
C THR A 113 19.37 0.55 6.70
N VAL A 114 19.72 -0.72 6.50
CA VAL A 114 19.18 -1.85 7.27
C VAL A 114 19.79 -1.83 8.68
N LEU A 115 18.93 -1.70 9.69
CA LEU A 115 19.33 -1.67 11.10
C LEU A 115 19.30 -3.05 11.74
N GLU A 116 18.29 -3.86 11.38
CA GLU A 116 18.08 -5.18 11.94
C GLU A 116 17.41 -6.08 10.91
N VAL A 117 17.78 -7.37 10.93
CA VAL A 117 17.17 -8.42 10.12
C VAL A 117 16.80 -9.56 11.05
N THR A 118 15.54 -9.99 11.03
CA THR A 118 15.04 -11.18 11.72
C THR A 118 14.41 -12.14 10.70
N PRO A 119 14.00 -13.36 11.06
CA PRO A 119 13.44 -14.29 10.09
C PRO A 119 12.13 -13.79 9.44
N GLU A 120 11.39 -12.92 10.15
CA GLU A 120 10.08 -12.40 9.72
C GLU A 120 10.04 -10.89 9.47
N SER A 121 11.12 -10.15 9.77
CA SER A 121 11.11 -8.69 9.71
C SER A 121 12.42 -8.06 9.26
N LEU A 122 12.29 -6.84 8.73
CA LEU A 122 13.39 -6.01 8.27
C LEU A 122 13.21 -4.60 8.82
N THR A 123 14.12 -4.14 9.67
CA THR A 123 14.10 -2.77 10.20
C THR A 123 15.03 -1.89 9.38
N VAL A 124 14.50 -0.79 8.83
CA VAL A 124 15.23 0.13 7.94
C VAL A 124 15.14 1.55 8.47
N ALA A 125 16.26 2.26 8.50
CA ALA A 125 16.30 3.69 8.82
C ALA A 125 15.54 4.51 7.77
N ALA A 126 14.75 5.47 8.25
CA ALA A 126 14.03 6.45 7.44
C ALA A 126 14.54 7.87 7.77
N ALA A 127 13.87 8.92 7.27
CA ALA A 127 14.33 10.30 7.44
C ALA A 127 14.41 10.78 8.90
N ASP A 128 13.49 10.33 9.74
CA ASP A 128 13.30 10.81 11.13
C ASP A 128 13.20 9.68 12.16
N GLY A 129 13.63 8.47 11.80
CA GLY A 129 13.57 7.30 12.68
C GLY A 129 13.81 6.01 11.93
N ALA A 130 13.13 4.93 12.33
CA ALA A 130 13.18 3.65 11.64
C ALA A 130 11.80 3.04 11.44
N LEU A 131 11.71 2.16 10.45
CA LEU A 131 10.51 1.44 10.07
C LEU A 131 10.79 -0.06 10.12
N ARG A 132 10.08 -0.80 10.98
CA ARG A 132 10.10 -2.26 10.98
C ARG A 132 9.06 -2.77 10.00
N LEU A 133 9.53 -3.40 8.92
CA LEU A 133 8.69 -4.03 7.89
C LEU A 133 8.45 -5.49 8.23
N THR A 134 7.21 -5.93 8.10
CA THR A 134 6.75 -7.29 8.42
C THR A 134 5.89 -7.85 7.30
N ARG A 135 5.52 -9.14 7.40
CA ARG A 135 4.73 -9.86 6.37
C ARG A 135 5.37 -9.70 4.98
N LEU A 136 6.68 -9.92 4.93
CA LEU A 136 7.45 -9.79 3.70
C LEU A 136 7.07 -10.91 2.73
N ALA A 137 6.94 -10.56 1.45
CA ALA A 137 6.58 -11.49 0.41
C ALA A 137 7.29 -11.16 -0.90
N ASP A 138 7.43 -12.15 -1.78
CA ASP A 138 7.82 -11.88 -3.16
C ASP A 138 6.65 -11.29 -3.98
N MET A 139 6.91 -11.00 -5.27
CA MET A 139 5.90 -10.44 -6.16
C MET A 139 4.76 -11.40 -6.53
N SER A 140 4.90 -12.70 -6.27
CA SER A 140 3.81 -13.68 -6.39
C SER A 140 2.91 -13.71 -5.13
N GLY A 141 3.39 -13.13 -4.02
CA GLY A 141 2.72 -13.13 -2.73
C GLY A 141 3.20 -14.24 -1.79
N ALA A 142 4.18 -15.05 -2.19
CA ALA A 142 4.75 -16.09 -1.32
C ALA A 142 5.58 -15.45 -0.20
N ALA A 143 5.47 -16.00 1.01
CA ALA A 143 6.19 -15.51 2.18
C ALA A 143 7.71 -15.56 1.93
N LEU A 144 8.38 -14.46 2.27
CA LEU A 144 9.82 -14.30 2.05
C LEU A 144 10.51 -13.99 3.38
N LYS A 145 11.62 -14.69 3.65
CA LYS A 145 12.51 -14.40 4.77
C LYS A 145 13.62 -13.45 4.31
N PRO A 146 13.90 -12.35 5.02
CA PRO A 146 14.94 -11.40 4.61
C PRO A 146 16.35 -11.89 4.99
N GLU A 147 16.47 -12.84 5.92
CA GLU A 147 17.73 -13.48 6.28
C GLU A 147 18.42 -14.09 5.06
N GLY A 148 19.71 -13.81 4.91
CA GLY A 148 20.52 -14.29 3.77
C GLY A 148 20.36 -13.48 2.49
N LEU A 149 19.39 -12.56 2.41
CA LEU A 149 19.25 -11.60 1.29
C LEU A 149 19.95 -10.28 1.58
N VAL A 150 19.91 -9.84 2.84
CA VAL A 150 20.57 -8.64 3.35
C VAL A 150 21.06 -8.87 4.76
N LYS A 151 21.93 -7.98 5.24
CA LYS A 151 22.39 -7.92 6.63
C LYS A 151 22.30 -6.51 7.19
N ALA A 152 22.35 -6.39 8.51
CA ALA A 152 22.49 -5.10 9.17
C ALA A 152 23.72 -4.34 8.64
N GLY A 153 23.54 -3.04 8.38
CA GLY A 153 24.52 -2.15 7.78
C GLY A 153 24.46 -2.04 6.25
N ASP A 154 23.73 -2.93 5.57
CA ASP A 154 23.50 -2.77 4.13
C ASP A 154 22.62 -1.54 3.85
N ILE A 155 22.84 -0.88 2.71
CA ILE A 155 22.02 0.25 2.28
C ILE A 155 21.14 -0.21 1.12
N LEU A 156 19.83 -0.13 1.31
CA LEU A 156 18.87 -0.50 0.29
C LEU A 156 18.93 0.48 -0.90
N PRO A 157 18.78 -0.01 -2.14
CA PRO A 157 18.81 0.85 -3.31
C PRO A 157 17.70 1.91 -3.27
N ALA A 158 18.10 3.17 -3.21
CA ALA A 158 17.20 4.30 -3.39
C ALA A 158 16.71 4.36 -4.86
N MET A 159 15.59 5.04 -5.07
CA MET A 159 15.08 5.37 -6.39
C MET A 159 15.15 6.89 -6.54
N ASP A 160 15.88 7.37 -7.54
CA ASP A 160 15.92 8.80 -7.81
C ASP A 160 14.56 9.32 -8.33
N ALA A 161 14.38 10.64 -8.29
CA ALA A 161 13.13 11.28 -8.67
C ALA A 161 12.73 11.04 -10.14
N ALA A 162 13.71 10.90 -11.04
CA ALA A 162 13.45 10.67 -12.46
C ALA A 162 12.96 9.23 -12.70
N ALA A 163 13.60 8.24 -12.08
CA ALA A 163 13.18 6.85 -12.10
C ALA A 163 11.82 6.65 -11.42
N ALA A 164 11.57 7.32 -10.28
CA ALA A 164 10.28 7.31 -9.59
C ALA A 164 9.15 7.86 -10.45
N LYS A 165 9.42 8.98 -11.15
CA LYS A 165 8.47 9.57 -12.09
C LYS A 165 8.21 8.65 -13.28
N ALA A 166 9.27 8.12 -13.90
CA ALA A 166 9.15 7.23 -15.06
C ALA A 166 8.35 5.96 -14.71
N LEU A 167 8.58 5.37 -13.54
CA LEU A 167 7.80 4.24 -13.04
C LEU A 167 6.33 4.64 -12.80
N GLY A 168 6.09 5.80 -12.20
CA GLY A 168 4.74 6.33 -12.00
C GLY A 168 3.97 6.52 -13.32
N ASP A 169 4.60 7.15 -14.31
CA ASP A 169 4.02 7.39 -15.63
C ASP A 169 3.72 6.06 -16.36
N ALA A 170 4.65 5.08 -16.29
CA ALA A 170 4.46 3.77 -16.89
C ALA A 170 3.27 3.01 -16.28
N ILE A 171 3.11 3.07 -14.94
CA ILE A 171 1.96 2.47 -14.26
C ILE A 171 0.66 3.20 -14.60
N ALA A 172 0.68 4.54 -14.64
CA ALA A 172 -0.50 5.33 -14.98
C ALA A 172 -1.03 5.02 -16.39
N ALA A 173 -0.15 4.73 -17.34
CA ALA A 173 -0.52 4.36 -18.70
C ALA A 173 -1.29 3.02 -18.79
N VAL A 174 -1.03 2.07 -17.86
CA VAL A 174 -1.62 0.73 -17.90
C VAL A 174 -2.75 0.52 -16.89
N ALA A 175 -2.77 1.29 -15.79
CA ALA A 175 -3.73 1.15 -14.70
C ALA A 175 -5.21 1.14 -15.14
N PRO A 176 -5.66 1.95 -16.12
CA PRO A 176 -7.05 1.89 -16.62
C PRO A 176 -7.43 0.54 -17.22
N GLY A 177 -6.47 -0.18 -17.81
CA GLY A 177 -6.67 -1.46 -18.51
C GLY A 177 -6.61 -2.71 -17.62
N GLU A 178 -6.10 -2.60 -16.38
CA GLU A 178 -5.85 -3.74 -15.49
C GLU A 178 -7.07 -4.64 -15.28
N GLY A 179 -8.27 -4.04 -15.18
CA GLY A 179 -9.51 -4.80 -14.99
C GLY A 179 -9.83 -5.71 -16.18
N ALA A 180 -9.60 -5.22 -17.41
CA ALA A 180 -9.81 -5.99 -18.62
C ALA A 180 -8.76 -7.10 -18.77
N VAL A 181 -7.49 -6.78 -18.54
CA VAL A 181 -6.38 -7.75 -18.59
C VAL A 181 -6.59 -8.87 -17.56
N ARG A 182 -6.92 -8.52 -16.33
CA ARG A 182 -7.20 -9.53 -15.28
C ARG A 182 -8.37 -10.43 -15.67
N LYS A 183 -9.45 -9.85 -16.20
CA LYS A 183 -10.61 -10.64 -16.66
C LYS A 183 -10.20 -11.63 -17.76
N ALA A 184 -9.36 -11.19 -18.71
CA ALA A 184 -8.85 -12.05 -19.77
C ALA A 184 -7.98 -13.18 -19.21
N LEU A 185 -7.05 -12.88 -18.30
CA LEU A 185 -6.16 -13.87 -17.68
C LEU A 185 -6.93 -14.93 -16.87
N LEU A 186 -7.97 -14.54 -16.14
CA LEU A 186 -8.81 -15.48 -15.38
C LEU A 186 -9.72 -16.35 -16.28
N ALA A 187 -9.93 -15.93 -17.52
CA ALA A 187 -10.69 -16.67 -18.52
C ALA A 187 -9.78 -17.58 -19.38
N LEU A 188 -8.45 -17.54 -19.18
CA LEU A 188 -7.54 -18.45 -19.86
C LEU A 188 -7.77 -19.87 -19.34
N ASP A 189 -8.10 -20.77 -20.26
CA ASP A 189 -7.99 -22.20 -20.02
C ASP A 189 -6.52 -22.58 -20.21
N LEU A 190 -5.84 -22.90 -19.11
CA LEU A 190 -4.44 -23.30 -19.16
C LEU A 190 -4.38 -24.69 -19.78
N ALA A 191 -3.74 -24.81 -20.95
CA ALA A 191 -3.52 -26.10 -21.57
C ALA A 191 -2.74 -27.01 -20.60
N ASP A 192 -3.27 -28.21 -20.34
CA ASP A 192 -2.54 -29.24 -19.62
C ASP A 192 -1.27 -29.58 -20.39
N LEU A 193 -0.13 -29.15 -19.85
CA LEU A 193 1.15 -29.59 -20.37
C LEU A 193 1.29 -31.08 -20.06
N PRO A 194 1.50 -31.95 -21.05
CA PRO A 194 1.73 -33.36 -20.78
C PRO A 194 2.92 -33.48 -19.84
N LEU A 195 2.74 -34.19 -18.72
CA LEU A 195 3.80 -34.51 -17.78
C LEU A 195 4.97 -35.11 -18.57
N ALA A 196 6.09 -34.40 -18.66
CA ALA A 196 7.33 -34.98 -19.12
C ALA A 196 7.72 -36.05 -18.10
N GLY A 197 7.57 -37.32 -18.50
CA GLY A 197 7.93 -38.49 -17.69
C GLY A 197 9.42 -38.68 -17.51
#